data_AF-A0A7X9CSK8-F1
#
_entry.id   AF-A0A7X9CSK8-F1
#
_cell.length_a   1.000
_cell.length_b   1.000
_cell.length_c   1.000
_cell.angle_alpha   90.00
_cell.angle_beta   90.00
_cell.angle_gamma   90.00
#
_symmetry.space_group_name_H-M   'P 1'
#
loop_
_entity.id
_entity.type
_entity.pdbx_description
1 polymer ?
#
loop_
_entity_poly.entity_id
_entity_poly.type
_entity_poly.pdbx_seq_one_letter_code
_entity_poly.pdbx_strand_id
1 'polypeptide(L)'
;SLKIDNRYLNDGEVDINFNEADAEIANETRNIEDGESKIKINSSEKSAIVFVNGENTELTVKEFNRLDSQDLKIGDKLALALKLPWGYATSEEEEVKGNKDSISLQVKKADNYMKEKFINIIKKTLKEDEIGYETGDLSVFTTITGTQMERNRSWINGNKSYGGYYIKDYRKLELDMDSFEVGNNWQGPGYVGYIGGYITYGQEKYNKNYQEKPSKDELTLHENERVGFHFKWMEDEKEWKIYMWGNTYRPISSKNLEEVDLK
;
A
#
# COMPACT_ATOMS: atom_id res chain seq x y z
N SER A 1 -6.53 -22.65 11.94
CA SER A 1 -6.56 -21.54 10.99
C SER A 1 -7.39 -20.45 11.62
N LEU A 2 -6.95 -19.19 11.57
CA LEU A 2 -7.82 -18.03 11.76
C LEU A 2 -9.13 -18.28 10.99
N LYS A 3 -10.23 -18.52 11.71
CA LYS A 3 -11.56 -18.52 11.12
C LYS A 3 -12.09 -17.10 11.20
N ILE A 4 -12.08 -16.46 10.04
CA ILE A 4 -12.74 -15.18 9.82
C ILE A 4 -14.13 -15.54 9.33
N ASP A 5 -15.14 -15.13 10.07
CA ASP A 5 -16.53 -15.53 9.83
C ASP A 5 -17.11 -14.78 8.64
N ASN A 6 -16.81 -15.27 7.43
CA ASN A 6 -17.46 -14.86 6.20
C ASN A 6 -18.82 -15.56 6.12
N ARG A 7 -19.85 -14.95 6.70
CA ARG A 7 -21.23 -15.31 6.34
C ARG A 7 -21.54 -14.76 4.94
N TYR A 8 -21.21 -15.54 3.92
CA TYR A 8 -22.03 -15.93 2.76
C TYR A 8 -21.19 -16.85 1.86
N LEU A 9 -21.49 -18.15 1.88
CA LEU A 9 -20.92 -19.17 1.00
C LEU A 9 -21.88 -19.46 -0.17
N ASN A 10 -21.32 -19.70 -1.35
CA ASN A 10 -21.73 -20.83 -2.18
C ASN A 10 -20.49 -21.48 -2.79
N ASP A 11 -20.24 -22.70 -2.31
CA ASP A 11 -19.46 -23.85 -2.79
C ASP A 11 -18.33 -23.68 -3.82
N GLY A 12 -17.12 -24.09 -3.40
CA GLY A 12 -16.08 -24.62 -4.27
C GLY A 12 -14.70 -23.97 -4.10
N GLU A 13 -13.79 -24.71 -3.44
CA GLU A 13 -12.34 -24.43 -3.29
C GLU A 13 -11.92 -23.14 -2.57
N VAL A 14 -10.91 -23.32 -1.71
CA VAL A 14 -10.45 -22.36 -0.69
C VAL A 14 -9.54 -21.32 -1.34
N ASP A 15 -10.05 -20.10 -1.50
CA ASP A 15 -9.25 -18.88 -1.61
C ASP A 15 -9.81 -17.83 -0.64
N ILE A 16 -9.00 -17.48 0.36
CA ILE A 16 -9.41 -16.52 1.40
C ILE A 16 -9.25 -15.12 0.81
N ASN A 17 -10.33 -14.64 0.23
CA ASN A 17 -10.49 -13.29 -0.27
C ASN A 17 -10.84 -12.35 0.90
N PHE A 18 -9.94 -11.42 1.24
CA PHE A 18 -10.14 -10.42 2.29
C PHE A 18 -10.66 -9.12 1.66
N ASN A 19 -11.95 -9.09 1.33
CA ASN A 19 -12.61 -7.87 0.84
C ASN A 19 -13.12 -6.99 2.00
N GLU A 20 -12.73 -5.70 1.90
CA GLU A 20 -13.34 -4.47 2.41
C GLU A 20 -13.70 -4.28 3.89
N ALA A 21 -13.25 -3.11 4.39
CA ALA A 21 -13.89 -2.13 5.29
C ALA A 21 -14.50 -2.53 6.65
N ASP A 22 -14.89 -3.79 6.86
CA ASP A 22 -15.55 -4.28 8.06
C ASP A 22 -15.00 -5.66 8.46
N ALA A 23 -13.67 -5.85 8.38
CA ALA A 23 -13.04 -6.99 9.03
C ALA A 23 -13.26 -6.85 10.55
N GLU A 24 -14.36 -7.41 11.05
CA GLU A 24 -14.55 -7.67 12.46
C GLU A 24 -13.38 -8.58 12.88
N ILE A 25 -12.49 -8.03 13.69
CA ILE A 25 -11.62 -8.84 14.53
C ILE A 25 -12.51 -9.84 15.26
N ALA A 26 -12.08 -11.11 15.35
CA ALA A 26 -12.79 -12.18 16.05
C ALA A 26 -13.52 -11.65 17.31
N ASN A 27 -14.85 -11.80 17.32
CA ASN A 27 -15.71 -11.34 18.42
C ASN A 27 -15.52 -12.17 19.70
N GLU A 28 -14.90 -13.34 19.59
CA GLU A 28 -14.60 -14.21 20.72
C GLU A 28 -13.33 -13.72 21.43
N THR A 29 -13.54 -13.21 22.65
CA THR A 29 -12.49 -12.73 23.54
C THR A 29 -11.97 -13.87 24.40
N ARG A 30 -10.65 -14.04 24.43
CA ARG A 30 -9.97 -14.91 25.39
C ARG A 30 -9.39 -14.08 26.52
N ASN A 31 -9.86 -14.32 27.74
CA ASN A 31 -9.17 -13.83 28.92
C ASN A 31 -7.86 -14.61 29.09
N ILE A 32 -6.74 -13.90 29.11
CA ILE A 32 -5.45 -14.46 29.50
C ILE A 32 -5.33 -14.31 31.02
N GLU A 33 -5.53 -15.42 31.72
CA GLU A 33 -5.35 -15.51 33.17
C GLU A 33 -3.87 -15.72 33.55
N ASP A 34 -3.55 -15.54 34.83
CA ASP A 34 -2.25 -15.88 35.40
C ASP A 34 -1.96 -17.37 35.20
N GLY A 35 -0.85 -17.69 34.54
CA GLY A 35 -0.42 -19.07 34.25
C GLY A 35 0.94 -19.42 34.85
N GLU A 36 1.59 -20.47 34.32
CA GLU A 36 2.93 -20.89 34.75
C GLU A 36 4.05 -20.41 33.82
N SER A 37 3.71 -19.99 32.60
CA SER A 37 4.69 -19.60 31.57
C SER A 37 4.83 -18.09 31.48
N LYS A 38 6.03 -17.59 31.13
CA LYS A 38 6.26 -16.18 30.83
C LYS A 38 6.88 -16.03 29.44
N ILE A 39 6.04 -15.76 28.45
CA ILE A 39 6.45 -15.57 27.06
C ILE A 39 6.41 -14.10 26.71
N LYS A 40 7.52 -13.57 26.19
CA LYS A 40 7.60 -12.19 25.69
C LYS A 40 7.43 -12.13 24.17
N ILE A 41 6.59 -11.22 23.71
CA ILE A 41 6.46 -10.90 22.28
C ILE A 41 7.45 -9.78 21.92
N ASN A 42 8.42 -10.12 21.08
CA ASN A 42 9.36 -9.21 20.46
C ASN A 42 8.76 -8.67 19.15
N SER A 43 8.09 -7.52 19.25
CA SER A 43 7.56 -6.76 18.11
C SER A 43 7.91 -5.28 18.21
N SER A 44 8.08 -4.60 17.07
CA SER A 44 8.15 -3.13 17.01
C SER A 44 6.80 -2.48 17.31
N GLU A 45 5.69 -3.17 16.99
CA GLU A 45 4.34 -2.65 17.09
C GLU A 45 3.75 -2.90 18.49
N LYS A 46 4.17 -2.08 19.45
CA LYS A 46 3.77 -2.25 20.87
C LYS A 46 2.27 -2.08 21.13
N SER A 47 1.55 -1.40 20.23
CA SER A 47 0.11 -1.18 20.30
C SER A 47 -0.71 -2.21 19.53
N ALA A 48 -0.10 -3.19 18.85
CA ALA A 48 -0.83 -4.26 18.19
C ALA A 48 -1.50 -5.16 19.25
N ILE A 49 -2.71 -5.62 18.96
CA ILE A 49 -3.48 -6.54 19.79
C ILE A 49 -2.94 -7.96 19.59
N VAL A 50 -2.82 -8.72 20.67
CA VAL A 50 -2.36 -10.11 20.65
C VAL A 50 -3.54 -11.05 20.46
N PHE A 51 -3.35 -12.06 19.61
CA PHE A 51 -4.28 -13.16 19.40
C PHE A 51 -3.65 -14.46 19.85
N VAL A 52 -4.44 -15.34 20.45
CA VAL A 52 -4.02 -16.70 20.81
C VAL A 52 -4.99 -17.68 20.16
N ASN A 53 -4.48 -18.58 19.32
CA ASN A 53 -5.27 -19.55 18.56
C ASN A 53 -6.40 -18.92 17.72
N GLY A 54 -6.23 -17.67 17.30
CA GLY A 54 -7.23 -16.90 16.55
C GLY A 54 -8.22 -16.11 17.40
N GLU A 55 -8.18 -16.25 18.72
CA GLU A 55 -9.04 -15.52 19.65
C GLU A 55 -8.39 -14.21 20.09
N ASN A 56 -9.19 -13.14 20.21
CA ASN A 56 -8.74 -11.82 20.59
C ASN A 56 -8.48 -11.76 22.09
N THR A 57 -7.28 -11.35 22.53
CA THR A 57 -6.98 -11.21 23.98
C THR A 57 -7.35 -9.85 24.57
N GLU A 58 -7.69 -8.88 23.73
CA GLU A 58 -7.83 -7.44 24.03
C GLU A 58 -6.56 -6.76 24.56
N LEU A 59 -5.49 -7.51 24.80
CA LEU A 59 -4.23 -7.00 25.28
C LEU A 59 -3.36 -6.54 24.11
N THR A 60 -2.78 -5.36 24.26
CA THR A 60 -1.69 -4.94 23.38
C THR A 60 -0.41 -5.73 23.67
N VAL A 61 0.52 -5.81 22.72
CA VAL A 61 1.86 -6.38 22.94
C VAL A 61 2.53 -5.80 24.19
N LYS A 62 2.32 -4.50 24.48
CA LYS A 62 2.86 -3.85 25.68
C LYS A 62 2.24 -4.38 26.96
N GLU A 63 0.92 -4.58 26.99
CA GLU A 63 0.20 -5.09 28.17
C GLU A 63 0.46 -6.58 28.37
N PHE A 64 0.38 -7.36 27.30
CA PHE A 64 0.68 -8.79 27.30
C PHE A 64 2.07 -9.08 27.90
N ASN A 65 3.08 -8.32 27.49
CA ASN A 65 4.45 -8.46 27.99
C ASN A 65 4.66 -8.04 29.45
N ARG A 66 3.69 -7.34 30.07
CA ARG A 66 3.73 -6.92 31.47
C ARG A 66 3.10 -7.94 32.40
N LEU A 67 2.29 -8.87 31.88
CA LEU A 67 1.75 -9.95 32.69
C LEU A 67 2.89 -10.74 33.33
N ASP A 68 2.70 -11.12 34.59
CA ASP A 68 3.72 -11.85 35.33
C ASP A 68 3.85 -13.29 34.83
N SER A 69 2.74 -13.87 34.41
CA SER A 69 2.63 -15.13 33.69
C SER A 69 1.43 -15.13 32.73
N GLN A 70 1.39 -16.10 31.82
CA GLN A 70 0.31 -16.33 30.88
C GLN A 70 -0.03 -17.83 30.85
N ASP A 71 -1.33 -18.16 30.86
CA ASP A 71 -1.82 -19.52 30.58
C ASP A 71 -1.69 -19.85 29.08
N LEU A 72 -0.45 -20.04 28.64
CA LEU A 72 -0.09 -20.49 27.29
C LEU A 72 0.52 -21.89 27.36
N LYS A 73 0.13 -22.73 26.41
CA LYS A 73 0.62 -24.11 26.27
C LYS A 73 1.52 -24.23 25.06
N ILE A 74 2.43 -25.21 25.11
CA ILE A 74 3.18 -25.62 23.91
C ILE A 74 2.16 -26.01 22.84
N GLY A 75 2.32 -25.45 21.64
CA GLY A 75 1.38 -25.62 20.54
C GLY A 75 0.37 -24.48 20.37
N ASP A 76 0.21 -23.59 21.37
CA ASP A 76 -0.61 -22.38 21.19
C ASP A 76 0.02 -21.47 20.12
N LYS A 77 -0.82 -20.85 19.30
CA LYS A 77 -0.37 -19.96 18.22
C LYS A 77 -0.63 -18.52 18.56
N LEU A 78 0.39 -17.69 18.43
CA LEU A 78 0.31 -16.25 18.64
C LEU A 78 0.32 -15.50 17.31
N ALA A 79 -0.53 -14.50 17.19
CA ALA A 79 -0.51 -13.54 16.09
C ALA A 79 -0.78 -12.12 16.61
N LEU A 80 -0.47 -11.12 15.79
CA LEU A 80 -0.73 -9.71 16.09
C LEU A 80 -1.70 -9.12 15.07
N ALA A 81 -2.57 -8.22 15.53
CA ALA A 81 -3.33 -7.33 14.66
C ALA A 81 -3.11 -5.87 15.07
N LEU A 82 -2.69 -5.03 14.12
CA LEU A 82 -2.56 -3.59 14.28
C LEU A 82 -3.71 -2.89 13.57
N LYS A 83 -4.47 -2.09 14.30
CA LYS A 83 -5.47 -1.18 13.70
C LYS A 83 -4.77 -0.03 13.00
N LEU A 84 -5.09 0.18 11.74
CA LEU A 84 -4.63 1.26 10.88
C LEU A 84 -5.82 2.09 10.41
N PRO A 85 -5.60 3.34 9.94
CA PRO A 85 -6.69 4.17 9.42
C PRO A 85 -7.46 3.55 8.23
N TRP A 86 -6.84 2.62 7.51
CA TRP A 86 -7.41 1.95 6.33
C TRP A 86 -7.75 0.46 6.54
N GLY A 87 -7.74 -0.03 7.79
CA GLY A 87 -8.07 -1.41 8.10
C GLY A 87 -7.14 -2.03 9.14
N TYR A 88 -6.94 -3.34 9.08
CA TYR A 88 -6.05 -4.06 9.99
C TYR A 88 -4.86 -4.63 9.22
N ALA A 89 -3.68 -4.57 9.83
CA ALA A 89 -2.52 -5.31 9.37
C ALA A 89 -2.18 -6.40 10.38
N THR A 90 -1.82 -7.58 9.92
CA THR A 90 -1.57 -8.75 10.78
C THR A 90 -0.14 -9.26 10.68
N SER A 91 0.29 -10.04 11.68
CA SER A 91 1.50 -10.86 11.57
C SER A 91 1.15 -12.26 11.07
N GLU A 92 2.18 -13.02 10.68
CA GLU A 92 2.06 -14.48 10.61
C GLU A 92 1.84 -15.08 12.01
N GLU A 93 1.25 -16.28 12.06
CA GLU A 93 1.10 -17.06 13.29
C GLU A 93 2.44 -17.69 13.68
N GLU A 94 2.83 -17.58 14.95
CA GLU A 94 3.98 -18.30 15.51
C GLU A 94 3.56 -19.18 16.68
N GLU A 95 4.07 -20.42 16.68
CA GLU A 95 3.74 -21.40 17.70
C GLU A 95 4.62 -21.25 18.95
N VAL A 96 3.98 -21.37 20.12
CA VAL A 96 4.62 -21.48 21.43
C VAL A 96 5.40 -22.78 21.50
N LYS A 97 6.72 -22.66 21.67
CA LYS A 97 7.66 -23.78 21.80
C LYS A 97 8.17 -23.86 23.22
N GLY A 98 8.32 -25.07 23.76
CA GLY A 98 8.61 -25.34 25.18
C GLY A 98 9.90 -24.74 25.77
N ASN A 99 10.76 -24.13 24.95
CA ASN A 99 12.05 -23.58 25.37
C ASN A 99 12.24 -22.09 25.00
N LYS A 100 11.18 -21.39 24.55
CA LYS A 100 11.28 -19.98 24.14
C LYS A 100 10.63 -19.05 25.16
N ASP A 101 11.47 -18.28 25.88
CA ASP A 101 11.03 -17.15 26.70
C ASP A 101 10.53 -15.96 25.85
N SER A 102 10.70 -16.03 24.52
CA SER A 102 10.21 -15.00 23.62
C SER A 102 9.91 -15.48 22.20
N ILE A 103 8.93 -14.81 21.58
CA ILE A 103 8.48 -15.04 20.21
C ILE A 103 8.57 -13.72 19.44
N SER A 104 9.09 -13.75 18.22
CA SER A 104 9.21 -12.57 17.36
C SER A 104 8.05 -12.52 16.39
N LEU A 105 7.23 -11.47 16.47
CA LEU A 105 6.07 -11.26 15.59
C LEU A 105 6.17 -9.89 14.93
N GLN A 106 6.00 -9.86 13.61
CA GLN A 106 6.08 -8.63 12.81
C GLN A 106 4.79 -8.45 12.01
N VAL A 107 4.17 -7.29 12.18
CA VAL A 107 2.97 -6.92 11.44
C VAL A 107 3.35 -6.50 10.02
N LYS A 108 2.72 -7.12 9.01
CA LYS A 108 2.90 -6.79 7.60
C LYS A 108 1.89 -5.72 7.18
N LYS A 109 2.31 -4.45 7.16
CA LYS A 109 1.48 -3.32 6.66
C LYS A 109 1.35 -3.30 5.13
N ALA A 110 2.22 -4.05 4.45
CA ALA A 110 2.36 -4.12 3.01
C ALA A 110 1.92 -5.51 2.51
N ASP A 111 0.62 -5.79 2.58
CA ASP A 111 0.03 -7.04 2.10
C ASP A 111 -0.39 -6.95 0.62
N ASN A 112 -0.91 -8.05 0.06
CA ASN A 112 -1.31 -8.11 -1.35
C ASN A 112 -2.50 -7.19 -1.65
N TYR A 113 -3.43 -7.02 -0.71
CA TYR A 113 -4.55 -6.08 -0.88
C TYR A 113 -4.07 -4.64 -1.01
N MET A 114 -3.13 -4.23 -0.15
CA MET A 114 -2.51 -2.91 -0.24
C MET A 114 -1.73 -2.71 -1.54
N LYS A 115 -1.10 -3.77 -2.08
CA LYS A 115 -0.46 -3.72 -3.40
C LYS A 115 -1.48 -3.43 -4.49
N GLU A 116 -2.56 -4.21 -4.57
CA GLU A 116 -3.61 -4.04 -5.57
C GLU A 116 -4.23 -2.63 -5.50
N LYS A 117 -4.50 -2.15 -4.29
CA LYS A 117 -4.99 -0.78 -4.05
C LYS A 117 -4.04 0.27 -4.63
N PHE A 118 -2.74 0.12 -4.42
CA PHE A 118 -1.73 1.08 -4.91
C PHE A 118 -1.56 0.98 -6.43
N ILE A 119 -1.59 -0.22 -7.00
CA ILE A 119 -1.58 -0.44 -8.46
C ILE A 119 -2.78 0.26 -9.11
N ASN A 120 -3.98 0.13 -8.52
CA ASN A 120 -5.18 0.81 -9.03
C ASN A 120 -5.07 2.33 -8.97
N ILE A 121 -4.50 2.88 -7.89
CA ILE A 121 -4.21 4.32 -7.79
C ILE A 121 -3.21 4.75 -8.88
N ILE A 122 -2.17 3.96 -9.15
CA ILE A 122 -1.19 4.26 -10.21
C ILE A 122 -1.86 4.26 -11.58
N LYS A 123 -2.61 3.20 -11.94
CA LYS A 123 -3.34 3.13 -13.21
C LYS A 123 -4.20 4.36 -13.44
N LYS A 124 -4.99 4.73 -12.43
CA LYS A 124 -5.85 5.91 -12.48
C LYS A 124 -5.05 7.20 -12.62
N THR A 125 -3.95 7.33 -11.87
CA THR A 125 -3.03 8.49 -11.96
C THR A 125 -2.49 8.67 -13.37
N LEU A 126 -2.00 7.60 -14.00
CA LEU A 126 -1.43 7.68 -15.35
C LEU A 126 -2.48 8.13 -16.37
N LYS A 127 -3.72 7.64 -16.26
CA LYS A 127 -4.84 8.09 -17.09
C LYS A 127 -5.22 9.56 -16.84
N GLU A 128 -5.25 9.99 -15.58
CA GLU A 128 -5.47 11.40 -15.22
C GLU A 128 -4.34 12.30 -15.75
N ASP A 129 -3.09 11.82 -15.73
CA ASP A 129 -1.93 12.54 -16.27
C ASP A 129 -2.03 12.73 -17.79
N GLU A 130 -2.36 11.67 -18.55
CA GLU A 130 -2.60 11.77 -19.99
C GLU A 130 -3.67 12.84 -20.31
N ILE A 131 -4.84 12.73 -19.67
CA ILE A 131 -5.96 13.64 -19.92
C ILE A 131 -5.62 15.06 -19.47
N GLY A 132 -5.05 15.23 -18.28
CA GLY A 132 -4.78 16.54 -17.69
C GLY A 132 -3.74 17.34 -18.48
N TYR A 133 -2.68 16.67 -18.94
CA TYR A 133 -1.63 17.31 -19.76
C TYR A 133 -2.11 17.60 -21.19
N GLU A 134 -2.96 16.74 -21.76
CA GLU A 134 -3.49 16.92 -23.10
C GLU A 134 -4.55 18.03 -23.17
N THR A 135 -5.43 18.10 -22.17
CA THR A 135 -6.54 19.06 -22.13
C THR A 135 -6.18 20.36 -21.40
N GLY A 136 -5.14 20.32 -20.56
CA GLY A 136 -4.81 21.40 -19.64
C GLY A 136 -5.88 21.63 -18.58
N ASP A 137 -6.60 20.58 -18.19
CA ASP A 137 -7.59 20.57 -17.12
C ASP A 137 -6.97 19.99 -15.84
N LEU A 138 -6.91 20.80 -14.79
CA LEU A 138 -6.37 20.40 -13.50
C LEU A 138 -7.39 19.65 -12.63
N SER A 139 -8.68 19.71 -12.97
CA SER A 139 -9.75 19.09 -12.18
C SER A 139 -9.78 17.56 -12.31
N VAL A 140 -9.13 17.02 -13.34
CA VAL A 140 -9.07 15.57 -13.58
C VAL A 140 -8.19 14.83 -12.56
N PHE A 141 -7.26 15.54 -11.90
CA PHE A 141 -6.36 14.93 -10.92
C PHE A 141 -7.07 14.69 -9.60
N THR A 142 -7.48 13.45 -9.36
CA THR A 142 -8.14 13.02 -8.12
C THR A 142 -7.23 12.16 -7.24
N THR A 143 -6.25 11.48 -7.84
CA THR A 143 -5.32 10.58 -7.11
C THR A 143 -4.05 11.27 -6.63
N ILE A 144 -3.80 12.50 -7.08
CA ILE A 144 -2.57 13.25 -6.80
C ILE A 144 -2.81 14.31 -5.73
N THR A 145 -1.82 14.53 -4.86
CA THR A 145 -1.85 15.58 -3.84
C THR A 145 -0.49 16.24 -3.65
N GLY A 146 -0.45 17.28 -2.82
CA GLY A 146 0.78 17.93 -2.33
C GLY A 146 1.73 18.38 -3.46
N THR A 147 3.02 18.04 -3.29
CA THR A 147 4.09 18.49 -4.19
C THR A 147 3.86 18.12 -5.65
N GLN A 148 3.33 16.93 -5.93
CA GLN A 148 3.05 16.55 -7.32
C GLN A 148 1.94 17.40 -7.92
N MET A 149 0.88 17.72 -7.16
CA MET A 149 -0.21 18.55 -7.67
C MET A 149 0.25 19.98 -7.96
N GLU A 150 1.16 20.53 -7.14
CA GLU A 150 1.79 21.83 -7.38
C GLU A 150 2.63 21.84 -8.66
N ARG A 151 3.42 20.77 -8.89
CA ARG A 151 4.20 20.61 -10.13
C ARG A 151 3.29 20.55 -11.36
N ASN A 152 2.25 19.72 -11.33
CA ASN A 152 1.28 19.60 -12.42
C ASN A 152 0.62 20.94 -12.70
N ARG A 153 0.17 21.67 -11.66
CA ARG A 153 -0.41 23.01 -11.78
C ARG A 153 0.53 24.02 -12.43
N SER A 154 1.77 24.11 -11.94
CA SER A 154 2.78 25.04 -12.47
C SER A 154 3.05 24.75 -13.95
N TRP A 155 3.24 23.49 -14.28
CA TRP A 155 3.59 23.07 -15.62
C TRP A 155 2.41 23.28 -16.59
N ILE A 156 1.19 22.88 -16.21
CA ILE A 156 0.02 22.95 -17.08
C ILE A 156 -0.34 24.42 -17.35
N ASN A 157 -0.42 25.24 -16.30
CA ASN A 157 -0.73 26.66 -16.45
C ASN A 157 0.35 27.39 -17.26
N GLY A 158 1.62 27.06 -17.01
CA GLY A 158 2.75 27.60 -17.76
C GLY A 158 2.63 27.34 -19.25
N ASN A 159 2.46 26.07 -19.65
CA ASN A 159 2.35 25.71 -21.07
C ASN A 159 1.06 26.25 -21.72
N LYS A 160 -0.07 26.14 -21.02
CA LYS A 160 -1.38 26.60 -21.52
C LYS A 160 -1.38 28.09 -21.86
N SER A 161 -0.67 28.92 -21.09
CA SER A 161 -0.57 30.36 -21.33
C SER A 161 0.06 30.72 -22.69
N TYR A 162 0.87 29.85 -23.26
CA TYR A 162 1.51 30.02 -24.57
C TYR A 162 0.88 29.13 -25.68
N GLY A 163 -0.25 28.48 -25.39
CA GLY A 163 -0.89 27.52 -26.31
C GLY A 163 -0.20 26.16 -26.38
N GLY A 164 0.75 25.88 -25.49
CA GLY A 164 1.47 24.60 -25.43
C GLY A 164 0.71 23.53 -24.66
N TYR A 165 0.75 22.30 -25.18
CA TYR A 165 0.14 21.10 -24.62
C TYR A 165 1.08 19.90 -24.84
N TYR A 166 0.86 18.82 -24.10
CA TYR A 166 1.59 17.58 -24.32
C TYR A 166 0.63 16.43 -24.50
N ILE A 167 1.02 15.50 -25.35
CA ILE A 167 0.41 14.19 -25.43
C ILE A 167 1.34 13.24 -24.69
N LYS A 168 0.77 12.40 -23.85
CA LYS A 168 1.45 11.24 -23.28
C LYS A 168 0.66 9.99 -23.61
N ASP A 169 1.38 8.90 -23.75
CA ASP A 169 0.82 7.59 -24.04
C ASP A 169 1.61 6.54 -23.26
N TYR A 170 1.09 6.11 -22.11
CA TYR A 170 1.73 5.10 -21.27
C TYR A 170 1.50 3.72 -21.88
N ARG A 171 2.59 3.08 -22.33
CA ARG A 171 2.53 1.84 -23.12
C ARG A 171 2.78 0.59 -22.29
N LYS A 172 3.66 0.69 -21.29
CA LYS A 172 4.02 -0.42 -20.41
C LYS A 172 4.41 0.09 -19.03
N LEU A 173 4.01 -0.64 -17.99
CA LEU A 173 4.44 -0.42 -16.62
C LEU A 173 4.81 -1.77 -16.00
N GLU A 174 6.04 -1.90 -15.52
CA GLU A 174 6.50 -3.04 -14.73
C GLU A 174 6.87 -2.55 -13.34
N LEU A 175 6.26 -3.14 -12.30
CA LEU A 175 6.50 -2.75 -10.92
C LEU A 175 7.34 -3.82 -10.21
N ASP A 176 8.34 -3.37 -9.45
CA ASP A 176 9.17 -4.22 -8.60
C ASP A 176 8.44 -4.51 -7.29
N MET A 177 7.81 -5.67 -7.21
CA MET A 177 7.00 -6.07 -6.06
C MET A 177 7.80 -6.18 -4.77
N ASP A 178 9.11 -6.42 -4.86
CA ASP A 178 10.01 -6.45 -3.70
C ASP A 178 10.29 -5.04 -3.16
N SER A 179 10.01 -4.00 -3.94
CA SER A 179 10.16 -2.60 -3.52
C SER A 179 8.92 -2.05 -2.81
N PHE A 180 7.82 -2.82 -2.76
CA PHE A 180 6.59 -2.38 -2.14
C PHE A 180 6.73 -2.24 -0.63
N GLU A 181 6.51 -1.04 -0.13
CA GLU A 181 6.57 -0.74 1.31
C GLU A 181 5.43 0.18 1.74
N VAL A 182 4.95 -0.05 2.96
CA VAL A 182 3.99 0.80 3.66
C VAL A 182 4.48 0.96 5.09
N GLY A 183 4.54 2.19 5.58
CA GLY A 183 5.10 2.47 6.89
C GLY A 183 4.69 3.82 7.45
N ASN A 184 5.21 4.09 8.64
CA ASN A 184 5.07 5.40 9.27
C ASN A 184 5.95 6.40 8.53
N ASN A 185 5.48 7.64 8.41
CA ASN A 185 6.29 8.72 7.90
C ASN A 185 7.39 9.06 8.92
N TRP A 186 8.66 8.90 8.54
CA TRP A 186 9.79 9.22 9.42
C TRP A 186 10.00 10.73 9.59
N GLN A 187 9.44 11.55 8.70
CA GLN A 187 9.60 13.01 8.69
C GLN A 187 8.43 13.76 9.34
N GLY A 188 7.43 13.07 9.87
CA GLY A 188 6.27 13.70 10.50
C GLY A 188 5.13 12.73 10.77
N PRO A 189 3.99 13.20 11.28
CA PRO A 189 2.83 12.34 11.49
C PRO A 189 2.29 11.78 10.16
N GLY A 190 1.64 10.62 10.26
CA GLY A 190 0.96 9.95 9.15
C GLY A 190 1.73 8.78 8.55
N TYR A 191 1.21 8.28 7.45
CA TYR A 191 1.70 7.07 6.79
C TYR A 191 2.11 7.35 5.35
N VAL A 192 3.13 6.62 4.91
CA VAL A 192 3.68 6.69 3.56
C VAL A 192 3.78 5.30 2.98
N GLY A 193 3.79 5.23 1.66
CA GLY A 193 4.15 4.01 0.96
C GLY A 193 4.90 4.29 -0.32
N TYR A 194 5.48 3.24 -0.88
CA TYR A 194 6.30 3.34 -2.08
C TYR A 194 6.22 2.07 -2.90
N ILE A 195 6.26 2.23 -4.22
CA ILE A 195 6.60 1.16 -5.16
C ILE A 195 7.40 1.74 -6.32
N GLY A 196 8.47 1.04 -6.70
CA GLY A 196 9.33 1.36 -7.83
C GLY A 196 9.09 0.44 -9.02
N GLY A 197 9.63 0.82 -10.17
CA GLY A 197 9.47 0.03 -11.39
C GLY A 197 10.07 0.70 -12.62
N TYR A 198 9.63 0.23 -13.78
CA TYR A 198 9.99 0.74 -15.09
C TYR A 198 8.73 1.11 -15.87
N ILE A 199 8.77 2.26 -16.54
CA ILE A 199 7.67 2.74 -17.36
C ILE A 199 8.15 3.06 -18.77
N THR A 200 7.36 2.67 -19.75
CA THR A 200 7.56 3.02 -21.16
C THR A 200 6.41 3.87 -21.63
N TYR A 201 6.72 5.02 -22.23
CA TYR A 201 5.71 5.95 -22.69
C TYR A 201 6.17 6.75 -23.92
N GLY A 202 5.22 7.10 -24.78
CA GLY A 202 5.41 8.12 -25.80
C GLY A 202 5.10 9.50 -25.21
N GLN A 203 5.85 10.53 -25.59
CA GLN A 203 5.44 11.90 -25.36
C GLN A 203 5.81 12.83 -26.52
N GLU A 204 5.03 13.89 -26.70
CA GLU A 204 5.39 15.00 -27.58
C GLU A 204 4.77 16.30 -27.08
N LYS A 205 5.49 17.41 -27.28
CA LYS A 205 4.94 18.76 -27.04
C LYS A 205 4.41 19.32 -28.34
N TYR A 206 3.24 19.94 -28.30
CA TYR A 206 2.72 20.69 -29.44
C TYR A 206 2.15 22.04 -29.00
N ASN A 207 2.15 23.00 -29.92
CA ASN A 207 1.47 24.28 -29.71
C ASN A 207 0.20 24.33 -30.57
N LYS A 208 -0.98 24.31 -29.94
CA LYS A 208 -2.26 24.28 -30.66
C LYS A 208 -2.50 25.50 -31.55
N ASN A 209 -1.77 26.59 -31.34
CA ASN A 209 -1.88 27.80 -32.16
C ASN A 209 -1.05 27.72 -33.46
N TYR A 210 -0.07 26.80 -33.53
CA TYR A 210 0.90 26.74 -34.63
C TYR A 210 1.06 25.34 -35.23
N GLN A 211 0.61 24.29 -34.55
CA GLN A 211 0.82 22.89 -34.89
C GLN A 211 -0.46 22.10 -34.66
N GLU A 212 -0.71 21.13 -35.53
CA GLU A 212 -1.72 20.10 -35.29
C GLU A 212 -1.29 19.20 -34.13
N LYS A 213 -2.27 18.55 -33.51
CA LYS A 213 -2.05 17.59 -32.44
C LYS A 213 -1.33 16.35 -33.02
N PRO A 214 -0.13 15.98 -32.52
CA PRO A 214 0.58 14.78 -32.98
C PRO A 214 -0.24 13.49 -32.81
N SER A 215 -0.03 12.51 -33.70
CA SER A 215 -0.59 11.16 -33.50
C SER A 215 0.15 10.42 -32.39
N LYS A 216 -0.53 9.49 -31.71
CA LYS A 216 0.09 8.61 -30.69
C LYS A 216 1.21 7.73 -31.26
N ASP A 217 1.16 7.44 -32.56
CA ASP A 217 2.17 6.63 -33.26
C ASP A 217 3.46 7.43 -33.56
N GLU A 218 3.41 8.75 -33.51
CA GLU A 218 4.51 9.66 -33.86
C GLU A 218 5.28 10.16 -32.62
N LEU A 219 4.85 9.76 -31.42
CA LEU A 219 5.43 10.24 -30.18
C LEU A 219 6.86 9.74 -29.99
N THR A 220 7.72 10.63 -29.48
CA THR A 220 9.07 10.24 -29.04
C THR A 220 8.94 9.22 -27.91
N LEU A 221 9.53 8.04 -28.12
CA LEU A 221 9.42 6.92 -27.19
C LEU A 221 10.51 6.98 -26.12
N HIS A 222 10.09 6.84 -24.87
CA HIS A 222 10.94 6.68 -23.70
C HIS A 222 10.75 5.26 -23.17
N GLU A 223 11.79 4.42 -23.30
CA GLU A 223 11.72 2.99 -22.98
C GLU A 223 12.34 2.69 -21.62
N ASN A 224 11.64 1.92 -20.80
CA ASN A 224 12.13 1.37 -19.53
C ASN A 224 12.75 2.44 -18.61
N GLU A 225 12.12 3.60 -18.55
CA GLU A 225 12.52 4.67 -17.63
C GLU A 225 12.24 4.22 -16.20
N ARG A 226 13.23 4.40 -15.30
CA ARG A 226 13.02 4.11 -13.88
C ARG A 226 11.95 5.05 -13.33
N VAL A 227 10.97 4.49 -12.64
CA VAL A 227 9.90 5.26 -12.01
C VAL A 227 9.70 4.83 -10.57
N GLY A 228 9.39 5.79 -9.70
CA GLY A 228 8.95 5.55 -8.33
C GLY A 228 7.66 6.29 -8.05
N PHE A 229 6.75 5.65 -7.34
CA PHE A 229 5.49 6.23 -6.87
C PHE A 229 5.51 6.33 -5.36
N HIS A 230 5.41 7.54 -4.83
CA HIS A 230 5.36 7.84 -3.41
C HIS A 230 3.94 8.18 -3.00
N PHE A 231 3.41 7.41 -2.06
CA PHE A 231 2.07 7.54 -1.54
C PHE A 231 2.07 8.19 -0.17
N LYS A 232 0.99 8.90 0.12
CA LYS A 232 0.71 9.46 1.42
C LYS A 232 -0.73 9.18 1.80
N TRP A 233 -0.94 8.77 3.04
CA TRP A 233 -2.27 8.65 3.60
C TRP A 233 -2.81 10.04 3.95
N MET A 234 -4.00 10.35 3.43
CA MET A 234 -4.71 11.60 3.65
C MET A 234 -5.75 11.38 4.75
N GLU A 235 -5.44 11.76 5.99
CA GLU A 235 -6.29 11.50 7.16
C GLU A 235 -7.70 12.08 7.01
N ASP A 236 -7.81 13.32 6.53
CA ASP A 236 -9.09 14.01 6.36
C ASP A 236 -9.98 13.37 5.28
N GLU A 237 -9.35 12.80 4.25
CA GLU A 237 -10.01 12.19 3.10
C GLU A 237 -10.19 10.67 3.25
N LYS A 238 -9.52 10.08 4.25
CA LYS A 238 -9.45 8.64 4.50
C LYS A 238 -9.04 7.84 3.25
N GLU A 239 -8.08 8.35 2.50
CA GLU A 239 -7.60 7.70 1.28
C GLU A 239 -6.10 7.85 1.06
N TRP A 240 -5.55 6.95 0.23
CA TRP A 240 -4.17 7.01 -0.22
C TRP A 240 -4.07 7.83 -1.51
N LYS A 241 -3.11 8.76 -1.56
CA LYS A 241 -2.83 9.57 -2.76
C LYS A 241 -1.36 9.53 -3.12
N ILE A 242 -1.07 9.76 -4.40
CA ILE A 242 0.28 9.97 -4.90
C ILE A 242 0.73 11.38 -4.54
N TYR A 243 1.74 11.45 -3.69
CA TYR A 243 2.35 12.69 -3.25
C TYR A 243 3.45 13.17 -4.20
N MET A 244 4.18 12.21 -4.79
CA MET A 244 5.21 12.41 -5.82
C MET A 244 5.37 11.15 -6.66
N TRP A 245 5.62 11.33 -7.96
CA TRP A 245 6.08 10.24 -8.80
C TRP A 245 6.98 10.74 -9.94
N GLY A 246 7.71 9.83 -10.57
CA GLY A 246 8.64 10.13 -11.66
C GLY A 246 9.97 9.38 -11.50
N ASN A 247 11.04 9.90 -12.12
CA ASN A 247 12.35 9.27 -12.05
C ASN A 247 12.82 9.08 -10.60
N THR A 248 13.27 7.87 -10.27
CA THR A 248 13.68 7.49 -8.91
C THR A 248 15.14 7.03 -8.87
N TYR A 249 15.82 7.41 -7.79
CA TYR A 249 17.15 6.92 -7.45
C TYR A 249 17.12 5.74 -6.49
N ARG A 250 15.94 5.35 -5.98
CA ARG A 250 15.85 4.18 -5.10
C ARG A 250 16.18 2.92 -5.91
N PRO A 251 16.89 1.94 -5.32
CA PRO A 251 17.18 0.69 -6.00
C PRO A 251 15.91 -0.02 -6.46
N ILE A 252 15.97 -0.61 -7.65
CA ILE A 252 14.94 -1.49 -8.21
C ILE A 252 15.64 -2.82 -8.48
N SER A 253 15.14 -3.89 -7.86
CA SER A 253 15.81 -5.19 -7.78
C SER A 253 15.82 -5.93 -9.12
N SER A 254 14.84 -5.64 -9.99
CA SER A 254 14.54 -6.33 -11.26
C SER A 254 14.25 -7.83 -11.15
N LYS A 255 14.17 -8.39 -9.93
CA LYS A 255 13.97 -9.84 -9.72
C LYS A 255 12.50 -10.25 -9.71
N ASN A 256 11.64 -9.38 -9.20
CA ASN A 256 10.22 -9.62 -9.03
C ASN A 256 9.43 -8.50 -9.70
N LEU A 257 9.59 -8.39 -11.01
CA LEU A 257 8.88 -7.43 -11.84
C LEU A 257 7.55 -8.03 -12.29
N GLU A 258 6.47 -7.32 -12.01
CA GLU A 258 5.14 -7.66 -12.52
C GLU A 258 4.65 -6.57 -13.46
N GLU A 259 4.20 -6.98 -14.65
CA GLU A 259 3.59 -6.09 -15.62
C GLU A 259 2.17 -5.72 -15.18
N VAL A 260 1.88 -4.42 -15.17
CA VAL A 260 0.55 -3.89 -14.86
C VAL A 260 -0.20 -3.67 -16.16
N ASP A 261 -1.39 -4.28 -16.26
CA ASP A 261 -2.30 -3.97 -17.36
C ASP A 261 -2.79 -2.52 -17.22
N LEU A 262 -2.38 -1.66 -18.15
CA LEU A 262 -2.74 -0.24 -18.17
C LEU A 262 -4.09 0.04 -18.83
N LYS A 263 -4.75 -0.97 -19.40
CA LYS A 263 -6.07 -0.84 -20.02
C LYS A 263 -7.21 -0.78 -18.99
#